data_AF-A0A966UKK9-F1
#
_entry.id   AF-A0A966UKK9-F1
#
_cell.length_a   1.000
_cell.length_b   1.000
_cell.length_c   1.000
_cell.angle_alpha   90.00
_cell.angle_beta   90.00
_cell.angle_gamma   90.00
#
_symmetry.space_group_name_H-M   'P 1'
#
loop_
_entity.id
_entity.type
_entity.pdbx_description
1 polymer ?
#
loop_
_entity_poly.entity_id
_entity_poly.type
_entity_poly.pdbx_seq_one_letter_code
_entity_poly.pdbx_strand_id
1 'polypeptide(L)'
;RPVNDVRYPAAGTNDAIVSLHVFDTVERTRVDMSWDAERFPYLTDVDWIDADALMITVCARDQRTHVTMRVARDSGSSTEIARLTSDTWVDIVPGAPAHSNNGSFVIVDDRDGWKRLVVDGTPVTPLGMNVRSVVKVGTDDVVFTANFAEHPECLSAHRWNGKSIVALTELDGTNSIVIGGDTMVVRRSSTTQRRATTTVIRGEHRVEITSHAEEPLVNPRPRFIRAAQRAIPCALLMPTNHVAGTKVPVLMDPYGGPHAQRVVDSYSAHCTSQWFADQGFAVLVVDGRGTPGLGTEWERAVHLDLATSVLEDQVDALLAVAAENPDLDLTRVGIRGWSFGGYLAALAVLRRPDVFHCGVAGAPVTEWRLYDTFYTERYLGHPGIDPAPYDRSSLLPDAHRLERPLLIVHGLADDNVVAAHTLQLSSALLAAGKPHEVLPLSGVTHMTPQAVVAENLLRHQLDFLRRSLS
;
A
#
# COMPACT_ATOMS: atom_id res chain seq x y z
N ARG A 1 4.56 23.41 -21.19
CA ARG A 1 3.09 23.47 -20.97
C ARG A 1 2.85 24.58 -19.95
N PRO A 2 1.74 25.34 -20.02
CA PRO A 2 1.40 26.31 -18.98
C PRO A 2 1.23 25.60 -17.63
N VAL A 3 1.32 26.37 -16.55
CA VAL A 3 0.98 25.89 -15.20
C VAL A 3 -0.48 25.46 -15.22
N ASN A 4 -0.77 24.27 -14.68
CA ASN A 4 -2.12 23.78 -14.47
C ASN A 4 -2.52 24.01 -13.02
N ASP A 5 -3.65 24.66 -12.78
CA ASP A 5 -4.21 24.81 -11.45
C ASP A 5 -4.90 23.51 -11.03
N VAL A 6 -4.48 22.95 -9.89
CA VAL A 6 -5.05 21.72 -9.32
C VAL A 6 -5.63 22.04 -7.95
N ARG A 7 -6.86 21.59 -7.69
CA ARG A 7 -7.44 21.63 -6.33
C ARG A 7 -6.84 20.49 -5.53
N TYR A 8 -6.00 20.81 -4.56
CA TYR A 8 -5.31 19.83 -3.72
C TYR A 8 -5.57 20.17 -2.25
N PRO A 9 -6.48 19.44 -1.56
CA PRO A 9 -6.76 19.66 -0.15
C PRO A 9 -5.60 19.09 0.67
N ALA A 10 -4.61 19.92 0.99
CA ALA A 10 -3.52 19.52 1.87
C ALA A 10 -4.03 19.37 3.32
N ALA A 11 -3.38 18.53 4.11
CA ALA A 11 -3.77 18.25 5.50
C ALA A 11 -4.01 19.54 6.32
N GLY A 12 -5.14 19.58 7.02
CA GLY A 12 -5.59 20.75 7.79
C GLY A 12 -6.27 21.85 6.98
N THR A 13 -6.43 21.69 5.66
CA THR A 13 -7.21 22.62 4.82
C THR A 13 -8.63 22.11 4.58
N ASN A 14 -9.44 22.86 3.84
CA ASN A 14 -10.83 22.48 3.56
C ASN A 14 -10.89 21.47 2.41
N ASP A 15 -11.65 20.40 2.61
CA ASP A 15 -12.06 19.48 1.56
C ASP A 15 -13.16 20.07 0.66
N ALA A 16 -13.45 19.35 -0.43
CA ALA A 16 -14.60 19.64 -1.27
C ALA A 16 -15.90 19.47 -0.48
N ILE A 17 -16.88 20.34 -0.75
CA ILE A 17 -18.25 20.14 -0.29
C ILE A 17 -18.89 19.08 -1.20
N VAL A 18 -19.35 17.98 -0.62
CA VAL A 18 -19.91 16.84 -1.34
C VAL A 18 -21.42 16.78 -1.16
N SER A 19 -22.14 16.53 -2.25
CA SER A 19 -23.59 16.26 -2.25
C SER A 19 -23.90 15.11 -3.20
N LEU A 20 -24.98 14.37 -2.93
CA LEU A 20 -25.43 13.24 -3.74
C LEU A 20 -26.85 13.49 -4.25
N HIS A 21 -27.10 13.19 -5.52
CA HIS A 21 -28.37 13.46 -6.20
C HIS A 21 -28.75 12.28 -7.09
N VAL A 22 -30.05 11.94 -7.11
CA VAL A 22 -30.62 10.98 -8.06
C VAL A 22 -31.44 11.74 -9.09
N PHE A 23 -31.21 11.43 -10.36
CA PHE A 23 -31.95 12.02 -11.48
C PHE A 23 -32.84 10.97 -12.12
N ASP A 24 -34.13 11.28 -12.25
CA ASP A 24 -35.01 10.55 -13.15
C ASP A 24 -34.87 11.16 -14.56
N THR A 25 -34.41 10.35 -15.52
CA THR A 25 -34.13 10.84 -16.88
C THR A 25 -35.37 10.90 -17.77
N VAL A 26 -36.44 10.19 -17.40
CA VAL A 26 -37.73 10.18 -18.11
C VAL A 26 -38.58 11.34 -17.62
N GLU A 27 -38.77 11.42 -16.29
CA GLU A 27 -39.57 12.46 -15.64
C GLU A 27 -38.80 13.79 -15.52
N ARG A 28 -37.48 13.78 -15.75
CA ARG A 28 -36.59 14.95 -15.66
C ARG A 28 -36.62 15.59 -14.27
N THR A 29 -36.74 14.78 -13.23
CA THR A 29 -36.75 15.21 -11.83
C THR A 29 -35.41 14.91 -11.17
N ARG A 30 -35.16 15.58 -10.05
CA ARG A 30 -33.98 15.40 -9.21
C ARG A 30 -34.43 15.28 -7.75
N VAL A 31 -33.87 14.30 -7.05
CA VAL A 31 -34.02 14.15 -5.59
C VAL A 31 -32.65 14.29 -4.93
N ASP A 32 -32.57 15.09 -3.88
CA ASP A 32 -31.35 15.32 -3.11
C ASP A 32 -31.23 14.28 -2.00
N MET A 33 -30.13 13.52 -2.00
CA MET A 33 -29.87 12.50 -0.99
C MET A 33 -29.31 13.19 0.26
N SER A 34 -29.99 13.03 1.40
CA SER A 34 -29.64 13.71 2.64
C SER A 34 -28.87 12.80 3.61
N TRP A 35 -27.87 13.37 4.27
CA TRP A 35 -27.20 12.81 5.45
C TRP A 35 -26.58 13.96 6.26
N ASP A 36 -26.04 13.67 7.44
CA ASP A 36 -25.27 14.63 8.23
C ASP A 36 -23.88 14.85 7.61
N ALA A 37 -23.81 15.66 6.55
CA ALA A 37 -22.59 15.94 5.80
C ALA A 37 -21.59 16.84 6.57
N GLU A 38 -22.04 17.54 7.60
CA GLU A 38 -21.14 18.29 8.49
C GLU A 38 -20.34 17.32 9.37
N ARG A 39 -21.00 16.30 9.91
CA ARG A 39 -20.34 15.26 10.72
C ARG A 39 -19.58 14.24 9.88
N PHE A 40 -20.10 13.90 8.70
CA PHE A 40 -19.54 12.89 7.80
C PHE A 40 -19.29 13.50 6.40
N PRO A 41 -18.23 14.30 6.24
CA PRO A 41 -17.97 15.05 5.01
C PRO A 41 -17.53 14.17 3.83
N TYR A 42 -17.03 12.96 4.10
CA TYR A 42 -16.58 12.05 3.04
C TYR A 42 -17.67 11.06 2.66
N LEU A 43 -18.07 11.06 1.39
CA LEU A 43 -18.88 10.00 0.77
C LEU A 43 -17.94 8.99 0.13
N THR A 44 -17.77 7.83 0.76
CA THR A 44 -16.74 6.85 0.37
C THR A 44 -17.26 5.77 -0.57
N ASP A 45 -18.56 5.48 -0.53
CA ASP A 45 -19.18 4.47 -1.39
C ASP A 45 -20.67 4.78 -1.63
N VAL A 46 -21.17 4.39 -2.81
CA VAL A 46 -22.57 4.52 -3.22
C VAL A 46 -22.93 3.33 -4.09
N ASP A 47 -23.95 2.57 -3.68
CA ASP A 47 -24.49 1.46 -4.45
C ASP A 47 -26.03 1.45 -4.39
N TRP A 48 -26.67 0.78 -5.33
CA TRP A 48 -28.11 0.54 -5.29
C TRP A 48 -28.41 -0.70 -4.45
N ILE A 49 -29.37 -0.58 -3.54
CA ILE A 49 -29.88 -1.76 -2.84
C ILE A 49 -30.94 -2.44 -3.71
N ASP A 50 -31.87 -1.64 -4.20
CA ASP A 50 -33.03 -2.03 -5.01
C ASP A 50 -33.52 -0.81 -5.81
N ALA A 51 -34.68 -0.91 -6.45
CA ALA A 51 -35.23 0.18 -7.26
C ALA A 51 -35.63 1.44 -6.46
N ASP A 52 -35.80 1.29 -5.14
CA ASP A 52 -36.39 2.29 -4.25
C ASP A 52 -35.36 2.88 -3.27
N ALA A 53 -34.14 2.33 -3.20
CA ALA A 53 -33.12 2.82 -2.28
C ALA A 53 -31.67 2.57 -2.69
N LEU A 54 -30.81 3.47 -2.19
CA LEU A 54 -29.36 3.39 -2.25
C LEU A 54 -28.79 2.96 -0.90
N MET A 55 -27.62 2.34 -0.94
CA MET A 55 -26.71 2.23 0.19
C MET A 55 -25.60 3.24 -0.01
N ILE A 56 -25.33 4.06 1.01
CA ILE A 56 -24.18 4.95 1.02
C ILE A 56 -23.30 4.66 2.23
N THR A 57 -22.00 4.85 2.08
CA THR A 57 -21.07 4.89 3.22
C THR A 57 -20.48 6.28 3.32
N VAL A 58 -20.62 6.87 4.50
CA VAL A 58 -20.08 8.19 4.83
C VAL A 58 -19.11 8.09 6.01
N CYS A 59 -18.11 8.95 6.02
CA CYS A 59 -16.99 8.86 6.94
C CYS A 59 -16.70 10.22 7.60
N ALA A 60 -16.40 10.17 8.89
CA ALA A 60 -15.98 11.34 9.66
C ALA A 60 -14.60 11.81 9.21
N ARG A 61 -14.27 13.09 9.41
CA ARG A 61 -13.00 13.65 8.93
C ARG A 61 -11.76 12.93 9.46
N ASP A 62 -11.80 12.54 10.74
CA ASP A 62 -10.74 11.77 11.40
C ASP A 62 -10.67 10.29 10.97
N GLN A 63 -11.63 9.84 10.15
CA GLN A 63 -11.76 8.48 9.65
C GLN A 63 -11.85 7.41 10.74
N ARG A 64 -12.25 7.80 11.95
CA ARG A 64 -12.47 6.88 13.07
C ARG A 64 -13.88 6.35 13.13
N THR A 65 -14.80 6.94 12.38
CA THR A 65 -16.20 6.53 12.31
C THR A 65 -16.66 6.48 10.86
N HIS A 66 -17.09 5.29 10.42
CA HIS A 66 -17.80 5.09 9.16
C HIS A 66 -19.25 4.72 9.47
N VAL A 67 -20.18 5.27 8.69
CA VAL A 67 -21.61 4.99 8.82
C VAL A 67 -22.14 4.56 7.46
N THR A 68 -22.74 3.38 7.42
CA THR A 68 -23.47 2.88 6.26
C THR A 68 -24.95 3.18 6.45
N MET A 69 -25.57 3.79 5.44
CA MET A 69 -26.97 4.25 5.49
C MET A 69 -27.76 3.71 4.29
N ARG A 70 -29.03 3.39 4.51
CA ARG A 70 -30.03 3.23 3.45
C ARG A 70 -30.62 4.60 3.14
N VAL A 71 -30.64 5.00 1.88
CA VAL A 71 -31.24 6.27 1.45
C VAL A 71 -32.38 5.97 0.49
N ALA A 72 -33.59 6.43 0.83
CA ALA A 72 -34.75 6.27 -0.04
C ALA A 72 -34.62 7.14 -1.30
N ARG A 73 -34.79 6.53 -2.48
CA ARG A 73 -34.63 7.17 -3.79
C ARG A 73 -35.56 8.38 -3.96
N ASP A 74 -36.81 8.24 -3.52
CA ASP A 74 -37.87 9.21 -3.84
C ASP A 74 -37.90 10.41 -2.87
N SER A 75 -37.49 10.21 -1.62
CA SER A 75 -37.49 11.26 -0.58
C SER A 75 -36.11 11.79 -0.25
N GLY A 76 -35.04 11.04 -0.56
CA GLY A 76 -33.69 11.33 -0.11
C GLY A 76 -33.44 11.10 1.38
N SER A 77 -34.41 10.55 2.12
CA SER A 77 -34.27 10.32 3.57
C SER A 77 -33.34 9.14 3.86
N SER A 78 -32.36 9.35 4.75
CA SER A 78 -31.40 8.33 5.17
C SER A 78 -31.77 7.67 6.51
N THR A 79 -31.53 6.37 6.62
CA THR A 79 -31.55 5.61 7.87
C THR A 79 -30.24 4.83 8.03
N GLU A 80 -29.63 4.88 9.21
CA GLU A 80 -28.41 4.14 9.51
C GLU A 80 -28.66 2.61 9.49
N ILE A 81 -27.80 1.89 8.77
CA ILE A 81 -27.76 0.41 8.73
C ILE A 81 -26.69 -0.09 9.69
N ALA A 82 -25.50 0.51 9.62
CA ALA A 82 -24.34 0.07 10.38
C ALA A 82 -23.37 1.20 10.69
N ARG A 83 -22.59 1.02 11.75
CA ARG A 83 -21.57 1.94 12.19
C ARG A 83 -20.33 1.19 12.62
N LEU A 84 -19.20 1.58 12.05
CA LEU A 84 -17.88 1.09 12.42
C LEU A 84 -17.12 2.20 13.11
N THR A 85 -16.44 1.86 14.21
CA THR A 85 -15.65 2.78 15.01
C THR A 85 -14.30 2.18 15.35
N SER A 86 -13.27 3.01 15.39
CA SER A 86 -11.91 2.60 15.75
C SER A 86 -11.19 3.70 16.53
N ASP A 87 -10.32 3.30 17.46
CA ASP A 87 -9.46 4.23 18.19
C ASP A 87 -8.33 4.80 17.31
N THR A 88 -8.05 4.20 16.15
CA THR A 88 -7.06 4.71 15.19
C THR A 88 -7.76 5.25 13.94
N TRP A 89 -8.20 4.37 13.04
CA TRP A 89 -9.01 4.63 11.86
C TRP A 89 -9.79 3.37 11.46
N VAL A 90 -10.81 3.54 10.61
CA VAL A 90 -11.57 2.47 9.97
C VAL A 90 -11.09 2.34 8.51
N ASP A 91 -10.76 1.13 8.08
CA ASP A 91 -10.32 0.89 6.71
C ASP A 91 -11.50 0.75 5.75
N ILE A 92 -11.31 1.25 4.53
CA ILE A 92 -12.21 0.98 3.39
C ILE A 92 -11.69 -0.30 2.73
N VAL A 93 -12.43 -1.38 2.90
CA VAL A 93 -12.07 -2.69 2.31
C VAL A 93 -12.84 -2.87 1.00
N PRO A 94 -12.16 -3.09 -0.14
CA PRO A 94 -12.83 -3.20 -1.44
C PRO A 94 -13.95 -4.24 -1.44
N GLY A 95 -15.12 -3.85 -1.97
CA GLY A 95 -16.32 -4.69 -2.05
C GLY A 95 -17.10 -4.83 -0.74
N ALA A 96 -16.73 -4.10 0.31
CA ALA A 96 -17.48 -4.00 1.56
C ALA A 96 -17.67 -2.52 1.96
N PRO A 97 -18.84 -2.13 2.51
CA PRO A 97 -19.99 -2.96 2.82
C PRO A 97 -20.70 -3.50 1.57
N ALA A 98 -21.44 -4.59 1.72
CA ALA A 98 -22.25 -5.17 0.66
C ALA A 98 -23.50 -5.82 1.27
N HIS A 99 -24.54 -5.99 0.46
CA HIS A 99 -25.75 -6.71 0.84
C HIS A 99 -26.03 -7.86 -0.12
N SER A 100 -26.65 -8.91 0.40
CA SER A 100 -27.19 -9.98 -0.43
C SER A 100 -28.62 -9.66 -0.89
N ASN A 101 -29.09 -10.38 -1.92
CA ASN A 101 -30.46 -10.25 -2.42
C ASN A 101 -31.53 -10.66 -1.39
N ASN A 102 -31.18 -11.44 -0.36
CA ASN A 102 -32.09 -11.82 0.74
C ASN A 102 -31.95 -10.91 1.99
N GLY A 103 -31.13 -9.86 1.91
CA GLY A 103 -31.04 -8.81 2.93
C GLY A 103 -29.96 -9.00 3.99
N SER A 104 -29.09 -10.01 3.88
CA SER A 104 -27.90 -10.12 4.74
C SER A 104 -26.92 -8.99 4.45
N PHE A 105 -26.34 -8.45 5.51
CA PHE A 105 -25.39 -7.36 5.46
C PHE A 105 -23.97 -7.87 5.74
N VAL A 106 -23.04 -7.55 4.84
CA VAL A 106 -21.66 -8.03 4.84
C VAL A 106 -20.72 -6.85 4.98
N ILE A 107 -19.83 -6.92 5.95
CA ILE A 107 -18.75 -5.95 6.16
C ILE A 107 -17.42 -6.66 6.41
N VAL A 108 -16.35 -5.89 6.34
CA VAL A 108 -15.06 -6.28 6.92
C VAL A 108 -14.78 -5.36 8.09
N ASP A 109 -14.58 -5.93 9.26
CA ASP A 109 -14.42 -5.20 10.52
C ASP A 109 -13.19 -5.72 11.28
N ASP A 110 -12.58 -4.83 12.06
CA ASP A 110 -11.39 -5.14 12.83
C ASP A 110 -11.82 -5.79 14.16
N ARG A 111 -11.82 -7.13 14.20
CA ARG A 111 -12.25 -7.94 15.35
C ARG A 111 -11.12 -8.86 15.80
N ASP A 112 -10.87 -8.89 17.11
CA ASP A 112 -9.88 -9.80 17.73
C ASP A 112 -8.46 -9.69 17.12
N GLY A 113 -8.08 -8.48 16.67
CA GLY A 113 -6.77 -8.22 16.06
C GLY A 113 -6.68 -8.50 14.55
N TRP A 114 -7.77 -8.84 13.86
CA TRP A 114 -7.78 -9.21 12.45
C TRP A 114 -8.86 -8.48 11.65
N LYS A 115 -8.64 -8.29 10.34
CA LYS A 115 -9.69 -7.87 9.41
C LYS A 115 -10.59 -9.07 9.13
N ARG A 116 -11.75 -9.11 9.77
CA ARG A 116 -12.65 -10.26 9.78
C ARG A 116 -13.82 -10.01 8.83
N LEU A 117 -14.20 -11.03 8.07
CA LEU A 117 -15.48 -11.00 7.36
C LEU A 117 -16.58 -11.11 8.39
N VAL A 118 -17.52 -10.18 8.39
CA VAL A 118 -18.67 -10.16 9.31
C VAL A 118 -19.94 -10.19 8.49
N VAL A 119 -20.80 -11.16 8.79
CA VAL A 119 -22.11 -11.33 8.15
C VAL A 119 -23.17 -11.20 9.24
N ASP A 120 -24.09 -10.26 9.08
CA ASP A 120 -25.18 -9.97 10.03
C ASP A 120 -24.67 -9.82 11.48
N GLY A 121 -23.56 -9.08 11.63
CA GLY A 121 -22.91 -8.80 12.91
C GLY A 121 -22.05 -9.94 13.48
N THR A 122 -22.01 -11.10 12.83
CA THR A 122 -21.22 -12.26 13.27
C THR A 122 -19.93 -12.39 12.47
N PRO A 123 -18.74 -12.40 13.11
CA PRO A 123 -17.47 -12.62 12.41
C PRO A 123 -17.32 -14.10 12.00
N VAL A 124 -17.16 -14.37 10.71
CA VAL A 124 -17.22 -15.74 10.14
C VAL A 124 -15.87 -16.31 9.69
N THR A 125 -14.83 -15.49 9.55
CA THR A 125 -13.45 -15.97 9.26
C THR A 125 -12.73 -16.44 10.53
N PRO A 126 -11.68 -17.27 10.48
CA PRO A 126 -10.89 -17.63 11.65
C PRO A 126 -9.89 -16.52 12.04
N LEU A 127 -9.29 -16.63 13.24
CA LEU A 127 -8.12 -15.81 13.62
C LEU A 127 -6.93 -16.18 12.74
N GLY A 128 -6.03 -15.21 12.49
CA GLY A 128 -4.87 -15.40 11.61
C GLY A 128 -5.17 -15.31 10.12
N MET A 129 -6.45 -15.18 9.72
CA MET A 129 -6.85 -14.90 8.35
C MET A 129 -7.25 -13.42 8.22
N ASN A 130 -6.50 -12.67 7.42
CA ASN A 130 -6.74 -11.25 7.20
C ASN A 130 -7.49 -11.05 5.87
N VAL A 131 -8.76 -10.62 5.93
CA VAL A 131 -9.57 -10.37 4.74
C VAL A 131 -9.07 -9.12 4.01
N ARG A 132 -8.90 -9.23 2.69
CA ARG A 132 -8.30 -8.20 1.82
C ARG A 132 -9.31 -7.55 0.88
N SER A 133 -10.34 -8.29 0.49
CA SER A 133 -11.48 -7.75 -0.27
C SER A 133 -12.67 -8.71 -0.20
N VAL A 134 -13.87 -8.17 -0.37
CA VAL A 134 -15.07 -8.96 -0.71
C VAL A 134 -15.24 -8.91 -2.22
N VAL A 135 -15.40 -10.07 -2.84
CA VAL A 135 -15.43 -10.24 -4.31
C VAL A 135 -16.87 -10.35 -4.82
N LYS A 136 -17.70 -11.10 -4.08
CA LYS A 136 -19.11 -11.30 -4.42
C LYS A 136 -19.89 -11.67 -3.16
N VAL A 137 -21.04 -11.06 -2.98
CA VAL A 137 -22.06 -11.49 -2.02
C VAL A 137 -23.19 -12.16 -2.80
N GLY A 138 -23.38 -13.45 -2.58
CA GLY A 138 -24.51 -14.22 -3.09
C GLY A 138 -25.66 -14.27 -2.08
N THR A 139 -26.67 -15.10 -2.34
CA THR A 139 -27.81 -15.28 -1.42
C THR A 139 -27.38 -15.93 -0.11
N ASP A 140 -26.55 -16.98 -0.18
CA ASP A 140 -26.15 -17.80 0.98
C ASP A 140 -24.63 -17.95 1.09
N ASP A 141 -23.87 -17.28 0.21
CA ASP A 141 -22.42 -17.39 0.17
C ASP A 141 -21.73 -16.04 -0.05
N VAL A 142 -20.50 -15.92 0.46
CA VAL A 142 -19.65 -14.75 0.26
C VAL A 142 -18.30 -15.22 -0.25
N VAL A 143 -17.88 -14.69 -1.40
CA VAL A 143 -16.55 -14.88 -1.95
C VAL A 143 -15.69 -13.68 -1.58
N PHE A 144 -14.49 -13.93 -1.09
CA PHE A 144 -13.56 -12.91 -0.61
C PHE A 144 -12.10 -13.32 -0.87
N THR A 145 -11.18 -12.37 -0.83
CA THR A 145 -9.74 -12.65 -0.81
C THR A 145 -9.17 -12.44 0.58
N ALA A 146 -8.19 -13.25 0.95
CA ALA A 146 -7.51 -13.15 2.23
C ALA A 146 -6.08 -13.65 2.13
N ASN A 147 -5.23 -13.15 3.03
CA ASN A 147 -3.94 -13.77 3.32
C ASN A 147 -3.97 -14.38 4.73
N PHE A 148 -3.01 -15.25 5.02
CA PHE A 148 -2.82 -15.81 6.35
C PHE A 148 -1.57 -15.21 6.99
N ALA A 149 -1.55 -15.04 8.30
CA ALA A 149 -0.40 -14.49 9.02
C ALA A 149 0.86 -15.36 8.94
N GLU A 150 0.67 -16.68 8.75
CA GLU A 150 1.78 -17.62 8.53
C GLU A 150 2.38 -17.46 7.11
N HIS A 151 1.54 -17.05 6.15
CA HIS A 151 1.88 -16.85 4.75
C HIS A 151 1.46 -15.47 4.21
N PRO A 152 1.89 -14.33 4.81
CA PRO A 152 1.57 -12.98 4.36
C PRO A 152 1.98 -12.69 2.92
N GLU A 153 2.96 -13.40 2.38
CA GLU A 153 3.37 -13.28 0.98
C GLU A 153 2.34 -13.83 -0.02
N CYS A 154 1.42 -14.69 0.44
CA CYS A 154 0.41 -15.30 -0.40
C CYS A 154 -0.94 -14.60 -0.25
N LEU A 155 -1.70 -14.53 -1.34
CA LEU A 155 -3.09 -14.06 -1.35
C LEU A 155 -3.95 -15.11 -2.05
N SER A 156 -5.00 -15.58 -1.38
CA SER A 156 -5.90 -16.62 -1.89
C SER A 156 -7.35 -16.18 -1.86
N ALA A 157 -8.17 -16.77 -2.72
CA ALA A 157 -9.61 -16.57 -2.74
C ALA A 157 -10.33 -17.68 -1.97
N HIS A 158 -11.38 -17.31 -1.27
CA HIS A 158 -12.17 -18.18 -0.39
C HIS A 158 -13.66 -17.94 -0.57
N ARG A 159 -14.46 -18.94 -0.26
CA ARG A 159 -15.92 -18.86 -0.17
C ARG A 159 -16.37 -19.26 1.23
N TRP A 160 -17.09 -18.38 1.91
CA TRP A 160 -17.91 -18.75 3.04
C TRP A 160 -19.30 -19.16 2.54
N ASN A 161 -19.80 -20.33 2.95
CA ASN A 161 -21.06 -20.93 2.43
C ASN A 161 -22.21 -20.94 3.47
N GLY A 162 -22.15 -20.05 4.47
CA GLY A 162 -23.07 -20.04 5.61
C GLY A 162 -22.62 -20.92 6.79
N LYS A 163 -21.73 -21.90 6.57
CA LYS A 163 -21.32 -22.87 7.61
C LYS A 163 -19.80 -22.99 7.74
N SER A 164 -19.09 -22.99 6.63
CA SER A 164 -17.65 -23.18 6.57
C SER A 164 -17.02 -22.32 5.49
N ILE A 165 -15.70 -22.22 5.54
CA ILE A 165 -14.90 -21.56 4.52
C ILE A 165 -14.21 -22.62 3.67
N VAL A 166 -14.31 -22.46 2.36
CA VAL A 166 -13.68 -23.31 1.36
C VAL A 166 -12.71 -22.47 0.53
N ALA A 167 -11.48 -22.95 0.33
CA ALA A 167 -10.54 -22.30 -0.57
C ALA A 167 -10.98 -22.48 -2.03
N LEU A 168 -10.95 -21.39 -2.81
CA LEU A 168 -11.21 -21.41 -4.26
C LEU A 168 -9.92 -21.40 -5.08
N THR A 169 -8.82 -20.94 -4.48
CA THR A 169 -7.49 -20.97 -5.07
C THR A 169 -6.50 -21.58 -4.09
N GLU A 170 -5.39 -22.08 -4.62
CA GLU A 170 -4.29 -22.58 -3.82
C GLU A 170 -3.57 -21.43 -3.08
N LEU A 171 -2.91 -21.77 -1.97
CA LEU A 171 -2.11 -20.85 -1.15
C LEU A 171 -0.64 -20.90 -1.60
N ASP A 172 -0.39 -20.54 -2.85
CA ASP A 172 0.92 -20.75 -3.49
C ASP A 172 1.25 -19.62 -4.48
N GLY A 173 0.91 -18.40 -4.10
CA GLY A 173 1.05 -17.23 -4.94
C GLY A 173 0.15 -16.09 -4.50
N THR A 174 0.16 -15.05 -5.32
CA THR A 174 -0.83 -13.98 -5.28
C THR A 174 -1.93 -14.28 -6.29
N ASN A 175 -3.14 -14.51 -5.79
CA ASN A 175 -4.34 -14.73 -6.58
C ASN A 175 -5.25 -13.49 -6.54
N SER A 176 -5.83 -13.17 -7.69
CA SER A 176 -6.93 -12.22 -7.81
C SER A 176 -8.09 -12.90 -8.53
N ILE A 177 -9.31 -12.54 -8.15
CA ILE A 177 -10.53 -13.19 -8.62
C ILE A 177 -11.58 -12.14 -8.92
N VAL A 178 -12.32 -12.34 -10.01
CA VAL A 178 -13.52 -11.58 -10.35
C VAL A 178 -14.62 -12.57 -10.72
N ILE A 179 -15.85 -12.31 -10.29
CA ILE A 179 -17.00 -13.17 -10.58
C ILE A 179 -18.11 -12.35 -11.23
N GLY A 180 -18.59 -12.80 -12.39
CA GLY A 180 -19.75 -12.24 -13.09
C GLY A 180 -20.73 -13.36 -13.45
N GLY A 181 -21.94 -13.32 -12.89
CA GLY A 181 -22.92 -14.40 -13.06
C GLY A 181 -22.38 -15.74 -12.53
N ASP A 182 -22.33 -16.73 -13.41
CA ASP A 182 -21.78 -18.08 -13.21
C ASP A 182 -20.31 -18.23 -13.65
N THR A 183 -19.70 -17.13 -14.12
CA THR A 183 -18.34 -17.10 -14.63
C THR A 183 -17.38 -16.52 -13.60
N MET A 184 -16.28 -17.22 -13.35
CA MET A 184 -15.21 -16.83 -12.43
C MET A 184 -13.91 -16.69 -13.22
N VAL A 185 -13.23 -15.56 -13.09
CA VAL A 185 -11.90 -15.33 -13.68
C VAL A 185 -10.90 -15.25 -12.55
N VAL A 186 -9.91 -16.14 -12.57
CA VAL A 186 -8.81 -16.19 -11.60
C VAL A 186 -7.52 -15.82 -12.31
N ARG A 187 -6.84 -14.80 -11.82
CA ARG A 187 -5.45 -14.51 -12.21
C ARG A 187 -4.52 -14.88 -11.07
N ARG A 188 -3.56 -15.77 -11.35
CA ARG A 188 -2.55 -16.23 -10.38
C ARG A 188 -1.16 -15.79 -10.84
N SER A 189 -0.36 -15.31 -9.90
CA SER A 189 1.08 -15.13 -10.05
C SER A 189 1.82 -15.78 -8.89
N SER A 190 3.00 -16.33 -9.14
CA SER A 190 3.88 -16.92 -8.12
C SER A 190 5.34 -16.66 -8.52
N THR A 191 6.27 -16.65 -7.58
CA THR A 191 7.72 -16.61 -7.83
C THR A 191 8.23 -17.82 -8.61
N THR A 192 7.46 -18.91 -8.65
CA THR A 192 7.76 -20.10 -9.46
C THR A 192 7.27 -19.97 -10.91
N GLN A 193 6.54 -18.90 -11.25
CA GLN A 193 5.94 -18.70 -12.57
C GLN A 193 6.40 -17.40 -13.22
N ARG A 194 7.15 -17.50 -14.32
CA ARG A 194 7.67 -16.34 -15.07
C ARG A 194 6.59 -15.39 -15.57
N ARG A 195 5.39 -15.90 -15.81
CA ARG A 195 4.21 -15.15 -16.24
C ARG A 195 3.02 -15.53 -15.36
N ALA A 196 2.19 -14.55 -15.03
CA ALA A 196 0.91 -14.81 -14.41
C ALA A 196 -0.01 -15.57 -15.37
N THR A 197 -0.77 -16.53 -14.86
CA THR A 197 -1.81 -17.23 -15.60
C THR A 197 -3.16 -16.58 -15.33
N THR A 198 -4.05 -16.59 -16.32
CA THR A 198 -5.44 -16.14 -16.17
C THR A 198 -6.35 -17.26 -16.64
N THR A 199 -7.21 -17.75 -15.76
CA THR A 199 -8.11 -18.85 -16.03
C THR A 199 -9.56 -18.41 -15.89
N VAL A 200 -10.37 -18.68 -16.91
CA VAL A 200 -11.82 -18.53 -16.90
C VAL A 200 -12.44 -19.86 -16.52
N ILE A 201 -13.34 -19.84 -15.54
CA ILE A 201 -14.02 -21.01 -14.97
C ILE A 201 -15.53 -20.77 -15.05
N ARG A 202 -16.27 -21.73 -15.63
CA ARG A 202 -17.73 -21.73 -15.71
C ARG A 202 -18.26 -23.15 -15.52
N GLY A 203 -18.87 -23.43 -14.37
CA GLY A 203 -19.22 -24.80 -13.98
C GLY A 203 -17.97 -25.69 -13.96
N GLU A 204 -18.01 -26.80 -14.69
CA GLU A 204 -16.86 -27.72 -14.86
C GLU A 204 -15.87 -27.27 -15.95
N HIS A 205 -16.22 -26.26 -16.76
CA HIS A 205 -15.37 -25.81 -17.86
C HIS A 205 -14.29 -24.86 -17.34
N ARG A 206 -13.03 -25.13 -17.69
CA ARG A 206 -11.87 -24.34 -17.32
C ARG A 206 -11.03 -24.05 -18.56
N VAL A 207 -10.80 -22.78 -18.86
CA VAL A 207 -9.99 -22.33 -20.00
C VAL A 207 -8.95 -21.33 -19.52
N GLU A 208 -7.69 -21.56 -19.85
CA GLU A 208 -6.62 -20.58 -19.63
C GLU A 208 -6.53 -19.61 -20.81
N ILE A 209 -6.47 -18.30 -20.51
CA ILE A 209 -6.21 -17.26 -21.50
C ILE A 209 -4.70 -17.25 -21.79
N THR A 210 -4.34 -17.41 -23.06
CA THR A 210 -2.95 -17.33 -23.50
C THR A 210 -2.33 -15.98 -23.17
N SER A 211 -1.22 -15.99 -22.43
CA SER A 211 -0.48 -14.78 -22.07
C SER A 211 0.57 -14.42 -23.12
N HIS A 212 0.41 -13.26 -23.73
CA HIS A 212 1.38 -12.67 -24.67
C HIS A 212 2.36 -11.69 -24.00
N ALA A 213 2.41 -11.66 -22.66
CA ALA A 213 3.37 -10.83 -21.94
C ALA A 213 4.81 -11.22 -22.29
N GLU A 214 5.71 -10.24 -22.36
CA GLU A 214 7.14 -10.50 -22.52
C GLU A 214 7.68 -11.29 -21.33
N GLU A 215 8.71 -12.09 -21.60
CA GLU A 215 9.41 -12.82 -20.56
C GLU A 215 10.47 -11.92 -19.91
N PRO A 216 10.47 -11.77 -18.57
CA PRO A 216 11.50 -10.97 -17.93
C PRO A 216 12.90 -11.53 -18.19
N LEU A 217 13.88 -10.63 -18.37
CA LEU A 217 15.28 -10.98 -18.64
C LEU A 217 16.02 -11.57 -17.43
N VAL A 218 15.43 -11.47 -16.25
CA VAL A 218 15.98 -11.92 -14.97
C VAL A 218 15.17 -13.09 -14.41
N ASN A 219 15.81 -13.87 -13.54
CA ASN A 219 15.18 -15.00 -12.86
C ASN A 219 15.17 -14.77 -11.34
N PRO A 220 14.20 -13.99 -10.80
CA PRO A 220 14.08 -13.72 -9.38
C PRO A 220 14.00 -15.00 -8.57
N ARG A 221 14.85 -15.10 -7.55
CA ARG A 221 14.87 -16.21 -6.59
C ARG A 221 14.79 -15.68 -5.16
N PRO A 222 13.67 -15.03 -4.78
CA PRO A 222 13.52 -14.54 -3.43
C PRO A 222 13.49 -15.70 -2.45
N ARG A 223 14.29 -15.61 -1.38
CA ARG A 223 14.11 -16.44 -0.20
C ARG A 223 13.26 -15.66 0.80
N PHE A 224 12.05 -16.14 1.04
CA PHE A 224 11.18 -15.57 2.05
C PHE A 224 11.68 -15.93 3.45
N ILE A 225 11.77 -14.94 4.32
CA ILE A 225 12.31 -15.05 5.69
C ILE A 225 11.35 -14.32 6.64
N ARG A 226 11.21 -14.85 7.85
CA ARG A 226 10.57 -14.17 8.99
C ARG A 226 11.67 -13.73 9.94
N ALA A 227 12.02 -12.45 9.89
CA ALA A 227 13.20 -11.92 10.57
C ALA A 227 12.87 -11.40 11.99
N ALA A 228 13.87 -11.44 12.87
CA ALA A 228 13.80 -10.98 14.26
C ALA A 228 12.70 -11.68 15.11
N GLN A 229 12.56 -11.28 16.37
CA GLN A 229 11.55 -11.86 17.28
C GLN A 229 10.11 -11.60 16.83
N ARG A 230 9.88 -10.53 16.07
CA ARG A 230 8.55 -10.13 15.57
C ARG A 230 8.16 -10.80 14.25
N ALA A 231 8.98 -11.72 13.74
CA ALA A 231 8.72 -12.44 12.49
C ALA A 231 8.46 -11.52 11.28
N ILE A 232 9.24 -10.43 11.14
CA ILE A 232 9.10 -9.42 10.08
C ILE A 232 9.25 -10.11 8.70
N PRO A 233 8.24 -10.01 7.81
CA PRO A 233 8.32 -10.55 6.45
C PRO A 233 9.46 -9.91 5.65
N CYS A 234 10.32 -10.75 5.10
CA CYS A 234 11.45 -10.35 4.26
C CYS A 234 11.51 -11.21 2.99
N ALA A 235 12.02 -10.64 1.90
CA ALA A 235 12.50 -11.38 0.74
C ALA A 235 13.97 -11.03 0.48
N LEU A 236 14.86 -12.00 0.61
CA LEU A 236 16.29 -11.85 0.29
C LEU A 236 16.57 -12.37 -1.12
N LEU A 237 17.18 -11.53 -1.95
CA LEU A 237 17.65 -11.89 -3.28
C LEU A 237 19.17 -11.74 -3.34
N MET A 238 19.84 -12.84 -3.65
CA MET A 238 21.29 -12.86 -3.85
C MET A 238 21.63 -12.76 -5.35
N PRO A 239 22.84 -12.29 -5.71
CA PRO A 239 23.30 -12.35 -7.09
C PRO A 239 23.18 -13.79 -7.64
N THR A 240 22.72 -13.95 -8.88
CA THR A 240 22.55 -15.29 -9.49
C THR A 240 23.86 -16.10 -9.50
N ASN A 241 25.00 -15.41 -9.58
CA ASN A 241 26.36 -15.96 -9.59
C ASN A 241 27.09 -15.80 -8.25
N HIS A 242 26.37 -15.63 -7.13
CA HIS A 242 26.96 -15.48 -5.80
C HIS A 242 27.84 -16.68 -5.43
N VAL A 243 29.00 -16.39 -4.85
CA VAL A 243 29.94 -17.40 -4.33
C VAL A 243 29.93 -17.33 -2.81
N ALA A 244 29.54 -18.44 -2.16
CA ALA A 244 29.47 -18.50 -0.70
C ALA A 244 30.83 -18.13 -0.05
N GLY A 245 30.78 -17.30 0.99
CA GLY A 245 31.96 -16.76 1.68
C GLY A 245 32.49 -15.44 1.10
N THR A 246 31.91 -14.94 0.02
CA THR A 246 32.25 -13.60 -0.52
C THR A 246 31.30 -12.54 0.01
N LYS A 247 31.86 -11.41 0.48
CA LYS A 247 31.08 -10.30 1.02
C LYS A 247 30.40 -9.48 -0.08
N VAL A 248 29.10 -9.26 0.04
CA VAL A 248 28.28 -8.54 -0.94
C VAL A 248 27.62 -7.33 -0.25
N PRO A 249 27.71 -6.11 -0.83
CA PRO A 249 27.01 -4.95 -0.29
C PRO A 249 25.50 -5.19 -0.28
N VAL A 250 24.82 -4.68 0.75
CA VAL A 250 23.37 -4.84 0.91
C VAL A 250 22.64 -3.66 0.30
N LEU A 251 21.57 -3.92 -0.46
CA LEU A 251 20.64 -2.90 -0.91
C LEU A 251 19.25 -3.20 -0.34
N MET A 252 18.80 -2.33 0.56
CA MET A 252 17.44 -2.38 1.08
C MET A 252 16.48 -1.79 0.05
N ASP A 253 15.41 -2.51 -0.28
CA ASP A 253 14.42 -2.12 -1.28
C ASP A 253 12.97 -2.24 -0.74
N PRO A 254 12.63 -1.58 0.39
CA PRO A 254 11.27 -1.61 0.94
C PRO A 254 10.32 -0.67 0.19
N TYR A 255 9.02 -0.79 0.49
CA TYR A 255 8.10 0.36 0.40
C TYR A 255 7.85 0.89 1.82
N GLY A 256 7.45 0.01 2.74
CA GLY A 256 7.40 0.28 4.18
C GLY A 256 6.23 1.14 4.66
N GLY A 257 5.36 1.61 3.77
CA GLY A 257 4.20 2.43 4.10
C GLY A 257 2.87 1.67 4.15
N PRO A 258 1.83 2.29 4.73
CA PRO A 258 0.46 1.76 4.72
C PRO A 258 -0.03 1.35 3.33
N HIS A 259 -0.93 0.36 3.30
CA HIS A 259 -1.62 -0.20 2.13
C HIS A 259 -0.74 -0.91 1.08
N ALA A 260 0.58 -0.91 1.20
CA ALA A 260 1.47 -1.52 0.21
C ALA A 260 2.32 -2.63 0.83
N GLN A 261 2.42 -3.72 0.08
CA GLN A 261 3.16 -4.93 0.43
C GLN A 261 4.12 -5.25 -0.72
N ARG A 262 5.37 -5.55 -0.41
CA ARG A 262 6.39 -5.92 -1.42
C ARG A 262 6.90 -7.35 -1.28
N VAL A 263 6.81 -7.93 -0.09
CA VAL A 263 7.13 -9.33 0.20
C VAL A 263 5.92 -10.17 -0.20
N VAL A 264 5.79 -10.40 -1.50
CA VAL A 264 4.68 -11.17 -2.11
C VAL A 264 5.21 -12.31 -2.96
N ASP A 265 4.49 -13.43 -3.01
CA ASP A 265 4.80 -14.56 -3.90
C ASP A 265 4.32 -14.22 -5.32
N SER A 266 5.14 -13.44 -6.03
CA SER A 266 4.90 -13.02 -7.41
C SER A 266 6.21 -12.75 -8.14
N TYR A 267 6.46 -13.41 -9.27
CA TYR A 267 7.70 -13.27 -10.04
C TYR A 267 8.00 -11.82 -10.43
N SER A 268 7.01 -11.11 -10.99
CA SER A 268 7.23 -9.74 -11.49
C SER A 268 7.49 -8.72 -10.39
N ALA A 269 7.00 -8.96 -9.16
CA ALA A 269 7.26 -8.08 -8.02
C ALA A 269 8.74 -8.00 -7.65
N HIS A 270 9.50 -9.05 -7.98
CA HIS A 270 10.90 -9.22 -7.60
C HIS A 270 11.89 -9.02 -8.75
N CYS A 271 11.43 -8.77 -9.99
CA CYS A 271 12.32 -8.62 -11.14
C CYS A 271 13.31 -7.45 -10.98
N THR A 272 12.86 -6.28 -10.52
CA THR A 272 13.77 -5.13 -10.32
C THR A 272 14.78 -5.42 -9.21
N SER A 273 14.34 -6.03 -8.11
CA SER A 273 15.21 -6.40 -6.99
C SER A 273 16.24 -7.46 -7.42
N GLN A 274 15.85 -8.46 -8.21
CA GLN A 274 16.79 -9.43 -8.77
C GLN A 274 17.76 -8.78 -9.75
N TRP A 275 17.28 -7.83 -10.58
CA TRP A 275 18.16 -7.11 -11.49
C TRP A 275 19.28 -6.40 -10.73
N PHE A 276 18.97 -5.67 -9.64
CA PHE A 276 19.98 -5.09 -8.77
C PHE A 276 20.86 -6.16 -8.11
N ALA A 277 20.29 -7.29 -7.69
CA ALA A 277 21.09 -8.38 -7.13
C ALA A 277 22.14 -8.89 -8.13
N ASP A 278 21.75 -9.09 -9.39
CA ASP A 278 22.65 -9.47 -10.48
C ASP A 278 23.64 -8.36 -10.87
N GLN A 279 23.48 -7.13 -10.37
CA GLN A 279 24.47 -6.05 -10.47
C GLN A 279 25.53 -6.06 -9.36
N GLY A 280 25.46 -7.02 -8.42
CA GLY A 280 26.44 -7.22 -7.36
C GLY A 280 25.97 -6.83 -5.95
N PHE A 281 24.67 -6.84 -5.69
CA PHE A 281 24.09 -6.52 -4.38
C PHE A 281 23.39 -7.75 -3.77
N ALA A 282 23.36 -7.83 -2.44
CA ALA A 282 22.36 -8.62 -1.73
C ALA A 282 21.15 -7.71 -1.51
N VAL A 283 20.03 -7.99 -2.17
CA VAL A 283 18.84 -7.12 -2.10
C VAL A 283 17.87 -7.67 -1.05
N LEU A 284 17.51 -6.83 -0.07
CA LEU A 284 16.60 -7.19 1.00
C LEU A 284 15.34 -6.32 0.92
N VAL A 285 14.21 -6.95 0.66
CA VAL A 285 12.88 -6.34 0.70
C VAL A 285 12.25 -6.67 2.05
N VAL A 286 11.70 -5.68 2.73
CA VAL A 286 11.15 -5.82 4.09
C VAL A 286 9.79 -5.13 4.19
N ASP A 287 8.79 -5.86 4.67
CA ASP A 287 7.47 -5.34 5.02
C ASP A 287 7.34 -5.25 6.54
N GLY A 288 7.72 -4.11 7.11
CA GLY A 288 7.64 -3.82 8.55
C GLY A 288 6.25 -3.42 9.03
N ARG A 289 6.12 -3.05 10.30
CA ARG A 289 4.92 -2.48 10.91
C ARG A 289 4.36 -1.33 10.07
N GLY A 290 3.04 -1.26 9.94
CA GLY A 290 2.32 -0.36 9.03
C GLY A 290 1.94 -1.00 7.69
N THR A 291 2.66 -2.02 7.24
CA THR A 291 2.31 -2.77 6.01
C THR A 291 1.16 -3.76 6.27
N PRO A 292 0.36 -4.11 5.24
CA PRO A 292 -0.79 -4.99 5.42
C PRO A 292 -0.42 -6.47 5.62
N GLY A 293 -1.36 -7.23 6.17
CA GLY A 293 -1.34 -8.70 6.09
C GLY A 293 -0.94 -9.43 7.38
N LEU A 294 -0.58 -8.71 8.43
CA LEU A 294 -0.19 -9.28 9.73
C LEU A 294 -1.14 -8.91 10.87
N GLY A 295 -2.36 -8.50 10.55
CA GLY A 295 -3.37 -8.12 11.52
C GLY A 295 -3.37 -6.62 11.83
N THR A 296 -4.36 -6.21 12.60
CA THR A 296 -4.72 -4.79 12.75
C THR A 296 -3.74 -4.05 13.65
N GLU A 297 -3.21 -4.69 14.70
CA GLU A 297 -2.17 -4.09 15.54
C GLU A 297 -0.89 -3.79 14.75
N TRP A 298 -0.49 -4.69 13.87
CA TRP A 298 0.67 -4.51 12.99
C TRP A 298 0.47 -3.33 12.03
N GLU A 299 -0.69 -3.25 11.37
CA GLU A 299 -1.04 -2.16 10.46
C GLU A 299 -1.16 -0.81 11.21
N ARG A 300 -1.66 -0.81 12.44
CA ARG A 300 -1.93 0.39 13.25
C ARG A 300 -0.72 0.91 14.04
N ALA A 301 0.38 0.19 14.05
CA ALA A 301 1.60 0.59 14.77
C ALA A 301 2.22 1.92 14.30
N VAL A 302 1.78 2.45 13.15
CA VAL A 302 2.21 3.76 12.62
C VAL A 302 1.24 4.91 12.96
N HIS A 303 0.22 4.65 13.76
CA HIS A 303 -0.73 5.67 14.20
C HIS A 303 -0.01 6.79 14.96
N LEU A 304 -0.15 8.03 14.47
CA LEU A 304 0.51 9.25 14.94
C LEU A 304 2.05 9.26 14.86
N ASP A 305 2.65 8.29 14.17
CA ASP A 305 4.10 8.22 13.91
C ASP A 305 4.40 7.36 12.66
N LEU A 306 4.55 8.02 11.51
CA LEU A 306 4.90 7.37 10.25
C LEU A 306 6.41 7.09 10.11
N ALA A 307 7.23 7.37 11.13
CA ALA A 307 8.68 7.32 11.03
C ALA A 307 9.31 6.19 11.84
N THR A 308 9.05 6.17 13.16
CA THR A 308 9.88 5.44 14.12
C THR A 308 9.83 3.94 13.90
N SER A 309 8.63 3.34 14.01
CA SER A 309 8.45 1.88 13.89
C SER A 309 8.83 1.37 12.50
N VAL A 310 8.53 2.17 11.46
CA VAL A 310 8.87 1.84 10.07
C VAL A 310 10.39 1.70 9.90
N LEU A 311 11.16 2.66 10.43
CA LEU A 311 12.62 2.65 10.32
C LEU A 311 13.26 1.57 11.20
N GLU A 312 12.78 1.40 12.43
CA GLU A 312 13.26 0.36 13.35
C GLU A 312 13.19 -1.03 12.72
N ASP A 313 12.05 -1.36 12.10
CA ASP A 313 11.86 -2.69 11.52
C ASP A 313 12.78 -2.96 10.33
N GLN A 314 13.20 -1.93 9.58
CA GLN A 314 14.22 -2.10 8.53
C GLN A 314 15.58 -2.48 9.11
N VAL A 315 15.97 -1.85 10.23
CA VAL A 315 17.25 -2.15 10.89
C VAL A 315 17.21 -3.51 11.56
N ASP A 316 16.14 -3.82 12.29
CA ASP A 316 15.96 -5.10 12.98
C ASP A 316 15.97 -6.27 11.97
N ALA A 317 15.25 -6.12 10.85
CA ALA A 317 15.23 -7.12 9.79
C ALA A 317 16.61 -7.31 9.15
N LEU A 318 17.31 -6.21 8.81
CA LEU A 318 18.65 -6.26 8.24
C LEU A 318 19.63 -7.00 9.14
N LEU A 319 19.66 -6.66 10.43
CA LEU A 319 20.57 -7.27 11.40
C LEU A 319 20.26 -8.75 11.62
N ALA A 320 18.97 -9.11 11.74
CA ALA A 320 18.55 -10.50 11.91
C ALA A 320 18.86 -11.36 10.68
N VAL A 321 18.56 -10.85 9.47
CA VAL A 321 18.89 -11.58 8.23
C VAL A 321 20.40 -11.71 8.06
N ALA A 322 21.19 -10.67 8.34
CA ALA A 322 22.65 -10.73 8.22
C ALA A 322 23.30 -11.71 9.22
N ALA A 323 22.72 -11.88 10.42
CA ALA A 323 23.22 -12.84 11.40
C ALA A 323 23.20 -14.29 10.88
N GLU A 324 22.22 -14.64 10.05
CA GLU A 324 22.12 -15.96 9.41
C GLU A 324 22.78 -16.02 8.03
N ASN A 325 23.21 -14.88 7.49
CA ASN A 325 23.74 -14.75 6.14
C ASN A 325 25.06 -13.96 6.18
N PRO A 326 26.17 -14.63 6.57
CA PRO A 326 27.44 -13.95 6.82
C PRO A 326 28.06 -13.32 5.57
N ASP A 327 27.54 -13.58 4.37
CA ASP A 327 27.98 -12.94 3.14
C ASP A 327 27.42 -11.51 2.97
N LEU A 328 26.40 -11.12 3.74
CA LEU A 328 25.91 -9.74 3.75
C LEU A 328 26.96 -8.83 4.40
N ASP A 329 27.34 -7.79 3.67
CA ASP A 329 28.32 -6.80 4.13
C ASP A 329 27.61 -5.59 4.75
N LEU A 330 27.51 -5.61 6.08
CA LEU A 330 26.90 -4.53 6.85
C LEU A 330 27.72 -3.23 6.87
N THR A 331 28.95 -3.24 6.36
CA THR A 331 29.75 -2.00 6.19
C THR A 331 29.38 -1.23 4.93
N ARG A 332 28.57 -1.83 4.04
CA ARG A 332 28.15 -1.27 2.76
C ARG A 332 26.67 -1.54 2.51
N VAL A 333 25.83 -0.75 3.16
CA VAL A 333 24.36 -0.89 3.09
C VAL A 333 23.77 0.35 2.43
N GLY A 334 23.13 0.21 1.28
CA GLY A 334 22.30 1.26 0.66
C GLY A 334 20.81 1.01 0.92
N ILE A 335 20.00 2.04 0.76
CA ILE A 335 18.53 1.92 0.73
C ILE A 335 17.96 2.71 -0.43
N ARG A 336 16.94 2.15 -1.09
CA ARG A 336 16.20 2.84 -2.15
C ARG A 336 14.70 2.67 -1.99
N GLY A 337 13.95 3.62 -2.52
CA GLY A 337 12.50 3.50 -2.63
C GLY A 337 11.88 4.65 -3.41
N TRP A 338 10.57 4.52 -3.65
CA TRP A 338 9.76 5.50 -4.35
C TRP A 338 8.52 5.84 -3.52
N SER A 339 8.03 7.09 -3.58
CA SER A 339 6.90 7.57 -2.78
C SER A 339 7.17 7.41 -1.27
N PHE A 340 6.35 6.69 -0.51
CA PHE A 340 6.63 6.37 0.90
C PHE A 340 7.99 5.65 1.07
N GLY A 341 8.36 4.76 0.13
CA GLY A 341 9.68 4.14 0.14
C GLY A 341 10.82 5.15 -0.07
N GLY A 342 10.56 6.23 -0.82
CA GLY A 342 11.51 7.34 -0.97
C GLY A 342 11.65 8.15 0.31
N TYR A 343 10.53 8.42 1.00
CA TYR A 343 10.53 8.98 2.34
C TYR A 343 11.34 8.11 3.30
N LEU A 344 11.11 6.80 3.32
CA LEU A 344 11.84 5.85 4.17
C LEU A 344 13.34 5.80 3.83
N ALA A 345 13.72 5.85 2.54
CA ALA A 345 15.12 5.89 2.14
C ALA A 345 15.85 7.15 2.64
N ALA A 346 15.21 8.33 2.51
CA ALA A 346 15.76 9.57 3.04
C ALA A 346 15.79 9.58 4.57
N LEU A 347 14.71 9.14 5.22
CA LEU A 347 14.60 8.99 6.68
C LEU A 347 15.73 8.11 7.24
N ALA A 348 15.96 6.96 6.62
CA ALA A 348 16.97 6.00 7.02
C ALA A 348 18.38 6.58 7.00
N VAL A 349 18.73 7.31 5.93
CA VAL A 349 20.03 7.95 5.81
C VAL A 349 20.20 9.14 6.76
N LEU A 350 19.13 9.88 7.05
CA LEU A 350 19.17 11.02 7.96
C LEU A 350 19.24 10.57 9.44
N ARG A 351 18.51 9.52 9.81
CA ARG A 351 18.35 9.10 11.22
C ARG A 351 19.21 7.92 11.63
N ARG A 352 19.62 7.07 10.68
CA ARG A 352 20.49 5.91 10.92
C ARG A 352 21.68 5.86 9.95
N PRO A 353 22.50 6.93 9.85
CA PRO A 353 23.70 6.94 9.01
C PRO A 353 24.79 5.95 9.49
N ASP A 354 24.64 5.41 10.70
CA ASP A 354 25.43 4.31 11.26
C ASP A 354 25.12 2.96 10.59
N VAL A 355 23.92 2.81 10.01
CA VAL A 355 23.48 1.58 9.31
C VAL A 355 23.43 1.80 7.81
N PHE A 356 22.79 2.88 7.36
CA PHE A 356 22.57 3.14 5.94
C PHE A 356 23.62 4.12 5.41
N HIS A 357 24.44 3.64 4.49
CA HIS A 357 25.63 4.31 3.96
C HIS A 357 25.37 5.11 2.70
N CYS A 358 24.21 4.95 2.06
CA CYS A 358 23.69 5.84 1.01
C CYS A 358 22.17 5.63 0.81
N GLY A 359 21.51 6.60 0.17
CA GLY A 359 20.06 6.57 -0.06
C GLY A 359 19.65 7.06 -1.44
N VAL A 360 18.69 6.38 -2.06
CA VAL A 360 17.99 6.84 -3.27
C VAL A 360 16.52 7.08 -2.91
N ALA A 361 16.13 8.35 -2.82
CA ALA A 361 14.79 8.79 -2.48
C ALA A 361 14.03 9.26 -3.73
N GLY A 362 13.17 8.40 -4.28
CA GLY A 362 12.30 8.74 -5.39
C GLY A 362 10.95 9.29 -4.94
N ALA A 363 10.53 10.42 -5.49
CA ALA A 363 9.30 11.15 -5.15
C ALA A 363 8.95 11.13 -3.64
N PRO A 364 9.88 11.49 -2.73
CA PRO A 364 9.67 11.32 -1.30
C PRO A 364 8.65 12.33 -0.75
N VAL A 365 7.78 11.89 0.16
CA VAL A 365 7.00 12.79 1.01
C VAL A 365 7.90 13.31 2.14
N THR A 366 8.36 14.56 2.06
CA THR A 366 9.35 15.11 3.01
C THR A 366 8.75 15.95 4.14
N GLU A 367 7.50 16.39 3.97
CA GLU A 367 6.74 17.24 4.89
C GLU A 367 5.27 16.91 4.76
N TRP A 368 4.72 16.17 5.72
CA TRP A 368 3.37 15.60 5.63
C TRP A 368 2.26 16.65 5.53
N ARG A 369 2.49 17.89 5.98
CA ARG A 369 1.51 18.98 5.80
C ARG A 369 1.27 19.38 4.35
N LEU A 370 2.14 18.98 3.43
CA LEU A 370 1.94 19.23 1.99
C LEU A 370 1.10 18.14 1.31
N TYR A 371 0.85 17.00 1.97
CA TYR A 371 0.14 15.86 1.40
C TYR A 371 -1.36 15.92 1.75
N ASP A 372 -2.18 15.14 1.05
CA ASP A 372 -3.64 15.31 1.08
C ASP A 372 -4.27 15.02 2.45
N THR A 373 -5.43 15.63 2.69
CA THR A 373 -6.26 15.49 3.91
C THR A 373 -6.58 14.03 4.22
N PHE A 374 -7.13 13.30 3.24
CA PHE A 374 -7.70 11.97 3.45
C PHE A 374 -6.64 10.92 3.80
N TYR A 375 -5.48 10.95 3.15
CA TYR A 375 -4.36 10.10 3.54
C TYR A 375 -3.76 10.55 4.87
N THR A 376 -3.39 11.82 5.00
CA THR A 376 -2.49 12.25 6.06
C THR A 376 -3.19 12.34 7.41
N GLU A 377 -4.41 12.88 7.45
CA GLU A 377 -5.16 13.02 8.71
C GLU A 377 -5.59 11.66 9.29
N ARG A 378 -5.72 10.63 8.46
CA ARG A 378 -5.94 9.24 8.91
C ARG A 378 -4.83 8.76 9.84
N TYR A 379 -3.58 9.02 9.47
CA TYR A 379 -2.42 8.48 10.18
C TYR A 379 -1.84 9.47 11.20
N LEU A 380 -1.91 10.77 10.94
CA LEU A 380 -1.26 11.81 11.77
C LEU A 380 -2.25 12.75 12.47
N GLY A 381 -3.55 12.64 12.20
CA GLY A 381 -4.57 13.55 12.73
C GLY A 381 -4.55 14.94 12.06
N HIS A 382 -5.34 15.87 12.59
CA HIS A 382 -5.43 17.22 12.05
C HIS A 382 -4.29 18.11 12.58
N PRO A 383 -3.44 18.72 11.72
CA PRO A 383 -2.23 19.42 12.15
C PRO A 383 -2.52 20.71 12.95
N GLY A 384 -3.70 21.31 12.76
CA GLY A 384 -4.17 22.44 13.57
C GLY A 384 -4.67 22.09 14.97
N ILE A 385 -4.86 20.78 15.27
CA ILE A 385 -5.23 20.28 16.61
C ILE A 385 -3.97 19.81 17.34
N ASP A 386 -3.19 18.95 16.70
CA ASP A 386 -1.89 18.50 17.21
C ASP A 386 -0.85 18.43 16.08
N PRO A 387 0.14 19.35 16.06
CA PRO A 387 1.20 19.35 15.06
C PRO A 387 2.32 18.33 15.36
N ALA A 388 2.42 17.79 16.57
CA ALA A 388 3.57 16.97 16.99
C ALA A 388 3.77 15.68 16.15
N PRO A 389 2.71 14.94 15.74
CA PRO A 389 2.84 13.80 14.83
C PRO A 389 3.48 14.16 13.48
N TYR A 390 3.16 15.34 12.94
CA TYR A 390 3.71 15.85 11.69
C TYR A 390 5.19 16.21 11.84
N ASP A 391 5.55 16.90 12.93
CA ASP A 391 6.95 17.29 13.19
C ASP A 391 7.86 16.07 13.38
N ARG A 392 7.36 15.04 14.08
CA ARG A 392 8.09 13.77 14.28
C ARG A 392 8.31 13.00 12.98
N SER A 393 7.38 13.15 12.04
CA SER A 393 7.38 12.45 10.73
C SER A 393 7.97 13.30 9.59
N SER A 394 8.32 14.57 9.83
CA SER A 394 8.94 15.45 8.84
C SER A 394 10.44 15.18 8.72
N LEU A 395 10.97 15.29 7.50
CA LEU A 395 12.41 15.14 7.23
C LEU A 395 13.16 16.46 7.32
N LEU A 396 12.46 17.60 7.24
CA LEU A 396 13.09 18.91 7.16
C LEU A 396 13.93 19.24 8.42
N PRO A 397 13.47 18.97 9.66
CA PRO A 397 14.27 19.23 10.86
C PRO A 397 15.55 18.38 10.91
N ASP A 398 15.53 17.18 10.31
CA ASP A 398 16.67 16.26 10.31
C ASP A 398 17.70 16.57 9.22
N ALA A 399 17.48 17.55 8.34
CA ALA A 399 18.38 17.85 7.21
C ALA A 399 19.85 18.05 7.65
N HIS A 400 20.08 18.66 8.81
CA HIS A 400 21.42 18.87 9.38
C HIS A 400 22.16 17.59 9.79
N ARG A 401 21.46 16.45 9.83
CA ARG A 401 22.00 15.14 10.21
C ARG A 401 22.51 14.35 9.01
N LEU A 402 22.36 14.86 7.77
CA LEU A 402 22.86 14.16 6.60
C LEU A 402 24.39 14.03 6.68
N GLU A 403 24.88 12.80 6.69
CA GLU A 403 26.32 12.44 6.70
C GLU A 403 26.71 11.51 5.55
N ARG A 404 25.71 10.96 4.85
CA ARG A 404 25.90 9.96 3.79
C ARG A 404 25.34 10.47 2.47
N PRO A 405 25.82 9.95 1.32
CA PRO A 405 25.28 10.31 0.01
C PRO A 405 23.78 10.07 -0.09
N LEU A 406 23.06 11.08 -0.60
CA LEU A 406 21.62 11.02 -0.86
C LEU A 406 21.34 11.53 -2.28
N LEU A 407 20.70 10.69 -3.08
CA LEU A 407 20.13 11.04 -4.38
C LEU A 407 18.61 11.20 -4.24
N ILE A 408 18.10 12.37 -4.60
CA ILE A 408 16.66 12.66 -4.63
C ILE A 408 16.20 12.71 -6.10
N VAL A 409 15.19 11.93 -6.46
CA VAL A 409 14.62 11.92 -7.82
C VAL A 409 13.16 12.35 -7.76
N HIS A 410 12.71 13.29 -8.58
CA HIS A 410 11.31 13.75 -8.52
C HIS A 410 10.77 14.18 -9.88
N GLY A 411 9.53 13.77 -10.19
CA GLY A 411 8.75 14.30 -11.30
C GLY A 411 8.33 15.75 -11.06
N LEU A 412 8.67 16.66 -11.97
CA LEU A 412 8.28 18.07 -11.83
C LEU A 412 6.80 18.34 -12.16
N ALA A 413 6.10 17.35 -12.71
CA ALA A 413 4.66 17.41 -12.96
C ALA A 413 3.88 16.45 -12.03
N ASP A 414 4.48 16.02 -10.92
CA ASP A 414 3.84 15.17 -9.92
C ASP A 414 2.68 15.90 -9.25
N ASP A 415 1.48 15.33 -9.42
CA ASP A 415 0.20 15.81 -8.92
C ASP A 415 -0.27 15.04 -7.68
N ASN A 416 0.52 14.06 -7.22
CA ASN A 416 0.28 13.30 -6.00
C ASN A 416 1.24 13.76 -4.89
N VAL A 417 2.54 13.50 -5.03
CA VAL A 417 3.59 14.02 -4.15
C VAL A 417 4.20 15.23 -4.85
N VAL A 418 3.64 16.41 -4.62
CA VAL A 418 4.07 17.61 -5.34
C VAL A 418 5.57 17.89 -5.19
N ALA A 419 6.22 18.39 -6.25
CA ALA A 419 7.67 18.63 -6.28
C ALA A 419 8.18 19.56 -5.16
N ALA A 420 7.29 20.35 -4.53
CA ALA A 420 7.59 21.15 -3.35
C ALA A 420 8.25 20.35 -2.22
N HIS A 421 7.92 19.06 -2.07
CA HIS A 421 8.59 18.18 -1.10
C HIS A 421 10.11 18.10 -1.32
N THR A 422 10.53 17.77 -2.54
CA THR A 422 11.96 17.70 -2.88
C THR A 422 12.63 19.06 -2.79
N LEU A 423 11.95 20.12 -3.25
CA LEU A 423 12.50 21.48 -3.20
C LEU A 423 12.71 21.98 -1.76
N GLN A 424 11.78 21.71 -0.85
CA GLN A 424 11.92 22.08 0.57
C GLN A 424 13.04 21.30 1.25
N LEU A 425 13.14 19.98 1.04
CA LEU A 425 14.22 19.18 1.61
C LEU A 425 15.58 19.59 1.05
N SER A 426 15.68 19.79 -0.27
CA SER A 426 16.90 20.27 -0.92
C SER A 426 17.35 21.63 -0.37
N SER A 427 16.40 22.56 -0.16
CA SER A 427 16.67 23.85 0.46
C SER A 427 17.15 23.71 1.90
N ALA A 428 16.55 22.83 2.71
CA ALA A 428 16.95 22.59 4.09
C ALA A 428 18.35 21.96 4.19
N LEU A 429 18.65 20.99 3.32
CA LEU A 429 19.97 20.37 3.21
C LEU A 429 21.05 21.39 2.82
N LEU A 430 20.77 22.22 1.81
CA LEU A 430 21.69 23.29 1.40
C LEU A 430 21.94 24.29 2.53
N ALA A 431 20.87 24.73 3.22
CA ALA A 431 20.98 25.66 4.35
C ALA A 431 21.81 25.08 5.51
N ALA A 432 21.77 23.76 5.70
CA ALA A 432 22.59 23.05 6.68
C ALA A 432 24.01 22.70 6.17
N GLY A 433 24.39 23.14 4.96
CA GLY A 433 25.70 22.86 4.37
C GLY A 433 25.91 21.40 3.97
N LYS A 434 24.83 20.66 3.70
CA LYS A 434 24.87 19.23 3.40
C LYS A 434 24.78 18.93 1.90
N PRO A 435 25.82 18.32 1.31
CA PRO A 435 25.82 17.98 -0.12
C PRO A 435 24.80 16.86 -0.40
N HIS A 436 24.09 16.98 -1.52
CA HIS A 436 23.10 16.00 -1.99
C HIS A 436 22.93 16.12 -3.51
N GLU A 437 22.50 15.04 -4.17
CA GLU A 437 22.20 15.02 -5.60
C GLU A 437 20.68 15.13 -5.82
N VAL A 438 20.24 15.93 -6.80
CA VAL A 438 18.83 16.03 -7.20
C VAL A 438 18.71 15.78 -8.70
N LEU A 439 17.88 14.80 -9.09
CA LEU A 439 17.48 14.52 -10.47
C LEU A 439 16.01 14.93 -10.69
N PRO A 440 15.76 16.15 -11.20
CA PRO A 440 14.42 16.56 -11.59
C PRO A 440 14.03 15.94 -12.94
N LEU A 441 12.84 15.34 -13.02
CA LEU A 441 12.30 14.73 -14.23
C LEU A 441 11.20 15.63 -14.83
N SER A 442 11.53 16.29 -15.94
CA SER A 442 10.60 17.21 -16.61
C SER A 442 9.44 16.47 -17.28
N GLY A 443 8.19 16.89 -17.01
CA GLY A 443 6.98 16.33 -17.62
C GLY A 443 6.57 14.95 -17.09
N VAL A 444 7.26 14.45 -16.07
CA VAL A 444 6.94 13.20 -15.38
C VAL A 444 6.06 13.52 -14.17
N THR A 445 4.97 12.76 -14.00
CA THR A 445 4.06 12.86 -12.84
C THR A 445 4.60 12.01 -11.68
N HIS A 446 3.75 11.35 -10.90
CA HIS A 446 4.19 10.52 -9.78
C HIS A 446 4.97 9.26 -10.20
N MET A 447 4.67 8.69 -11.36
CA MET A 447 5.31 7.47 -11.85
C MET A 447 6.09 7.74 -13.13
N THR A 448 7.08 6.88 -13.42
CA THR A 448 7.89 6.92 -14.65
C THR A 448 7.49 5.80 -15.62
N PRO A 449 6.30 5.83 -16.26
CA PRO A 449 5.82 4.71 -17.06
C PRO A 449 6.55 4.54 -18.40
N GLN A 450 7.25 5.57 -18.88
CA GLN A 450 7.96 5.50 -20.16
C GLN A 450 9.16 4.57 -20.03
N ALA A 451 9.16 3.45 -20.78
CA ALA A 451 10.16 2.39 -20.67
C ALA A 451 11.62 2.90 -20.72
N VAL A 452 11.93 3.80 -21.67
CA VAL A 452 13.27 4.39 -21.81
C VAL A 452 13.67 5.23 -20.60
N VAL A 453 12.73 5.96 -19.99
CA VAL A 453 12.99 6.76 -18.79
C VAL A 453 13.18 5.84 -17.59
N ALA A 454 12.32 4.82 -17.43
CA ALA A 454 12.42 3.84 -16.36
C ALA A 454 13.76 3.07 -16.39
N GLU A 455 14.18 2.59 -17.57
CA GLU A 455 15.46 1.89 -17.75
C GLU A 455 16.66 2.78 -17.37
N ASN A 456 16.74 3.97 -17.96
CA ASN A 456 17.86 4.88 -17.71
C ASN A 456 17.88 5.37 -16.26
N LEU A 457 16.71 5.50 -15.62
CA LEU A 457 16.62 5.81 -14.21
C LEU A 457 17.21 4.68 -13.35
N LEU A 458 16.92 3.41 -13.64
CA LEU A 458 17.55 2.29 -12.93
C LEU A 458 19.07 2.27 -13.10
N ARG A 459 19.58 2.54 -14.31
CA ARG A 459 21.02 2.65 -14.58
C ARG A 459 21.66 3.80 -13.79
N HIS A 460 21.02 4.96 -13.75
CA HIS A 460 21.50 6.11 -12.98
C HIS A 460 21.55 5.83 -11.47
N GLN A 461 20.52 5.17 -10.92
CA GLN A 461 20.52 4.73 -9.53
C GLN A 461 21.64 3.72 -9.24
N LEU A 462 21.86 2.76 -10.14
CA LEU A 462 22.94 1.78 -10.02
C LEU A 462 24.32 2.47 -9.95
N ASP A 463 24.57 3.44 -10.84
CA ASP A 463 25.83 4.18 -10.85
C ASP A 463 26.02 4.97 -9.55
N PHE A 464 24.97 5.62 -9.04
CA PHE A 464 25.01 6.30 -7.75
C PHE A 464 25.34 5.35 -6.59
N LEU A 465 24.67 4.19 -6.53
CA LEU A 465 24.90 3.18 -5.49
C LEU A 465 26.33 2.63 -5.54
N ARG A 466 26.84 2.33 -6.74
CA ARG A 466 28.22 1.85 -6.92
C ARG A 466 29.25 2.87 -6.47
N ARG A 467 29.07 4.15 -6.81
CA ARG A 467 29.98 5.23 -6.36
C ARG A 467 29.93 5.45 -4.84
N SER A 468 28.76 5.27 -4.24
CA SER A 468 28.53 5.60 -2.83
C SER A 468 28.90 4.46 -1.87
N LEU A 469 28.94 3.22 -2.36
CA LEU A 469 29.24 2.00 -1.59
C LEU A 469 30.57 1.36 -2.00
N SER A 470 31.36 1.98 -2.87
CA SER A 470 32.67 1.47 -3.33
C SER A 470 33.74 1.51 -2.25
#